data_AF-A0A8I1R7T1-F1
#
_entry.id   AF-A0A8I1R7T1-F1
#
_cell.length_a   1.000
_cell.length_b   1.000
_cell.length_c   1.000
_cell.angle_alpha   90.00
_cell.angle_beta   90.00
_cell.angle_gamma   90.00
#
_symmetry.space_group_name_H-M   'P 1'
#
loop_
_entity.id
_entity.type
_entity.pdbx_description
1 polymer ?
#
loop_
_entity_poly.entity_id
_entity_poly.type
_entity_poly.pdbx_seq_one_letter_code
_entity_poly.pdbx_strand_id
1 'polypeptide(L)' 'MARITVEDALKQIPNRFELALAATYRARMLAQGHTPKVESKDKPTVTALREIAAGKVGAEMLRRVPT' A
#
# COMPACT_ATOMS: atom_id res chain seq x y z
N MET A 1 -6.56 16.67 6.51
CA MET A 1 -6.67 15.41 7.26
C MET A 1 -6.94 14.32 6.24
N ALA A 2 -5.95 13.45 5.99
CA ALA A 2 -6.02 12.45 4.92
C ALA A 2 -7.20 11.51 5.21
N ARG A 3 -8.14 11.41 4.27
CA ARG A 3 -9.44 10.73 4.41
C ARG A 3 -9.31 9.19 4.36
N ILE A 4 -8.23 8.64 4.89
CA ILE A 4 -7.93 7.20 4.90
C ILE A 4 -7.55 6.81 6.30
N THR A 5 -8.34 5.90 6.84
CA THR A 5 -8.06 5.27 8.12
C THR A 5 -7.28 4.00 7.86
N VAL A 6 -6.26 3.77 8.70
CA VAL A 6 -5.48 2.53 8.71
C VAL A 6 -6.39 1.30 8.88
N GLU A 7 -7.58 1.51 9.45
CA GLU A 7 -8.64 0.53 9.64
C GLU A 7 -9.10 -0.13 8.34
N ASP A 8 -9.22 0.61 7.24
CA ASP A 8 -9.64 0.03 5.96
C ASP A 8 -8.55 -0.83 5.32
N ALA A 9 -7.28 -0.45 5.52
CA ALA A 9 -6.15 -1.26 5.09
C ALA A 9 -5.98 -2.51 5.97
N LEU A 10 -6.33 -2.42 7.26
CA LEU A 10 -6.30 -3.55 8.19
C LEU A 10 -7.40 -4.59 7.92
N LYS A 11 -8.52 -4.19 7.31
CA LYS A 11 -9.53 -5.15 6.82
C LYS A 11 -8.98 -6.07 5.73
N GLN A 12 -7.99 -5.60 4.96
CA GLN A 12 -7.37 -6.34 3.87
C GLN A 12 -6.13 -7.13 4.33
N ILE A 13 -5.31 -6.53 5.19
CA ILE A 13 -4.14 -7.18 5.78
C ILE A 13 -4.28 -7.06 7.30
N PRO A 14 -4.75 -8.11 8.01
CA PRO A 14 -5.01 -8.04 9.44
C PRO A 14 -3.73 -7.85 10.28
N ASN A 15 -2.58 -8.27 9.75
CA ASN A 15 -1.29 -8.11 10.40
C ASN A 15 -0.70 -6.71 10.11
N ARG A 16 -0.53 -5.91 11.16
CA ARG A 16 0.01 -4.55 11.09
C ARG A 16 1.44 -4.48 10.56
N PHE A 17 2.28 -5.48 10.87
CA PHE A 17 3.67 -5.53 10.42
C PHE A 17 3.74 -5.84 8.92
N GLU A 18 2.95 -6.81 8.48
CA GLU A 18 2.80 -7.16 7.06
C GLU A 18 2.21 -6.01 6.26
N LEU A 19 1.23 -5.31 6.82
CA LEU A 19 0.65 -4.10 6.21
C LEU A 19 1.73 -3.03 6.01
N ALA A 20 2.53 -2.75 7.03
CA ALA A 20 3.60 -1.75 6.96
C ALA A 20 4.66 -2.14 5.92
N LEU A 21 5.06 -3.41 5.86
CA LEU A 21 6.00 -3.93 4.87
C LEU A 21 5.44 -3.83 3.44
N ALA A 22 4.21 -4.29 3.21
CA ALA A 22 3.56 -4.25 1.91
C ALA A 22 3.35 -2.81 1.42
N ALA A 23 2.92 -1.91 2.31
CA ALA A 23 2.77 -0.49 2.00
C ALA A 23 4.11 0.17 1.66
N THR A 24 5.17 -0.13 2.42
CA THR A 24 6.52 0.41 2.16
C THR A 24 7.07 -0.07 0.83
N TYR A 25 6.94 -1.35 0.52
CA TYR A 25 7.39 -1.91 -0.74
C TYR A 25 6.65 -1.29 -1.92
N ARG A 26 5.32 -1.20 -1.83
CA ARG A 26 4.52 -0.55 -2.88
C ARG A 26 4.84 0.94 -3.02
N ALA A 27 5.04 1.65 -1.91
CA ALA A 27 5.43 3.06 -1.94
C ALA A 27 6.79 3.27 -2.63
N ARG A 28 7.75 2.35 -2.44
CA ARG A 28 9.03 2.37 -3.17
C ARG A 28 8.83 2.18 -4.67
N MET A 29 7.98 1.24 -5.09
CA MET A 29 7.65 1.07 -6.51
C MET A 29 7.03 2.34 -7.10
N LEU A 30 6.08 2.96 -6.39
CA LEU A 30 5.48 4.22 -6.82
C LEU A 30 6.52 5.35 -6.90
N ALA A 31 7.48 5.41 -5.96
CA ALA A 31 8.58 6.35 -6.01
C ALA A 31 9.56 6.10 -7.17
N GLN A 32 9.70 4.85 -7.62
CA GLN A 32 10.47 4.47 -8.81
C GLN A 32 9.74 4.78 -10.13
N GLY A 33 8.53 5.33 -10.09
CA GLY A 33 7.76 5.72 -11.28
C GLY A 33 6.80 4.63 -11.79
N HIS A 34 6.56 3.57 -11.02
CA HIS A 34 5.53 2.59 -11.37
C HIS A 34 4.14 3.23 -11.37
N THR A 35 3.28 2.80 -12.30
CA THR A 35 1.94 3.35 -12.45
C THR A 35 1.09 3.11 -11.20
N PRO A 36 0.52 4.17 -10.60
CA PRO A 36 -0.45 4.03 -9.53
C PRO A 36 -1.76 3.43 -10.06
N LYS A 37 -2.30 2.45 -9.35
CA LYS A 37 -3.61 1.83 -9.63
C LYS A 37 -4.77 2.67 -9.09
N VAL A 38 -4.48 3.61 -8.19
CA VAL A 38 -5.43 4.57 -7.64
C VAL A 38 -4.85 5.96 -7.84
N GLU A 39 -5.62 6.82 -8.49
CA GLU A 39 -5.22 8.21 -8.72
C GLU A 39 -5.21 8.96 -7.38
N SER A 40 -4.04 9.51 -7.06
CA SER A 40 -3.80 10.17 -5.78
C SER A 40 -2.74 11.24 -5.98
N LYS A 41 -3.04 12.47 -5.55
CA LYS A 41 -2.07 13.58 -5.47
C LYS A 41 -1.23 13.54 -4.18
N ASP A 42 -1.41 12.50 -3.36
CA ASP A 42 -0.71 12.34 -2.09
C ASP A 42 0.68 11.70 -2.27
N LYS A 43 1.47 11.71 -1.19
CA LYS A 43 2.77 11.03 -1.13
C LYS A 43 2.63 9.53 -1.50
N PRO A 44 3.66 8.90 -2.09
CA PRO A 44 3.64 7.49 -2.48
C PRO A 44 3.17 6.54 -1.38
N THR A 45 3.50 6.82 -0.11
CA THR A 45 3.06 6.04 1.04
C THR A 45 1.55 6.05 1.25
N VAL A 46 0.91 7.21 1.06
CA VAL A 46 -0.55 7.35 1.19
C VAL A 46 -1.25 6.70 0.01
N THR A 47 -0.69 6.85 -1.19
CA THR A 47 -1.19 6.17 -2.40
C THR A 47 -1.08 4.64 -2.29
N ALA A 48 -0.01 4.11 -1.70
CA ALA A 48 0.11 2.69 -1.42
C ALA A 48 -0.95 2.19 -0.42
N LEU A 49 -1.20 2.93 0.66
CA LEU A 49 -2.27 2.61 1.61
C LEU A 49 -3.67 2.70 0.98
N ARG A 50 -3.89 3.66 0.06
CA ARG A 50 -5.10 3.75 -0.77
C ARG A 50 -5.33 2.50 -1.59
N GLU A 51 -4.30 2.04 -2.29
CA GLU A 51 -4.37 0.86 -3.13
C GLU A 51 -4.63 -0.40 -2.29
N ILE A 52 -4.06 -0.49 -1.09
CA ILE A 52 -4.30 -1.60 -0.16
C ILE A 52 -5.74 -1.56 0.35
N ALA A 53 -6.22 -0.42 0.85
CA ALA A 53 -7.61 -0.27 1.31
C ALA A 53 -8.63 -0.57 0.18
N ALA A 54 -8.30 -0.20 -1.06
CA ALA A 54 -9.12 -0.50 -2.24
C ALA A 54 -9.03 -1.96 -2.73
N GLY A 55 -8.23 -2.82 -2.09
CA GLY A 55 -8.02 -4.22 -2.48
C GLY A 55 -7.28 -4.39 -3.81
N LYS A 56 -6.63 -3.35 -4.32
CA LYS A 56 -5.86 -3.37 -5.58
C LYS A 56 -4.44 -3.92 -5.39
N VAL A 57 -3.95 -3.88 -4.16
CA VAL A 57 -2.63 -4.35 -3.72
C VAL A 57 -2.82 -5.05 -2.38
N GLY A 58 -2.22 -6.22 -2.18
CA GLY A 58 -2.39 -6.99 -0.95
C GLY A 58 -1.09 -7.65 -0.47
N ALA A 59 -1.22 -8.67 0.36
CA ALA A 59 -0.09 -9.46 0.87
C ALA A 59 0.72 -10.15 -0.25
N GLU A 60 0.24 -10.17 -1.50
CA GLU A 60 1.03 -10.61 -2.66
C GLU A 60 2.36 -9.87 -2.81
N MET A 61 2.42 -8.60 -2.35
CA MET A 61 3.63 -7.79 -2.42
C MET A 61 4.75 -8.35 -1.53
N LEU A 62 4.39 -9.05 -0.45
CA LEU A 62 5.34 -9.66 0.48
C LEU A 62 6.02 -10.89 -0.11
N ARG A 63 5.34 -11.62 -1.01
CA ARG A 63 5.91 -12.78 -1.71
C ARG A 63 6.93 -12.39 -2.79
N ARG A 64 6.91 -11.12 -3.22
CA ARG A 64 7.83 -10.60 -4.23
C ARG A 64 9.14 -10.07 -3.64
N VAL A 65 9.29 -10.10 -2.31
CA VAL A 65 10.56 -9.75 -1.67
C VAL A 65 11.52 -10.91 -1.93
N PRO A 66 12.57 -10.72 -2.77
CA PRO A 66 13.63 -11.70 -2.86
C PRO A 66 14.37 -11.67 -1.52
N THR A 67 14.64 -12.85 -0.95
CA THR A 67 15.59 -13.00 0.15
C THR A 67 16.97 -12.52 -0.28
#